data_AF-Q20Y79-F1
#
_entry.id   AF-Q20Y79-F1
#
_cell.length_a   1.000
_cell.length_b   1.000
_cell.length_c   1.000
_cell.angle_alpha   90.00
_cell.angle_beta   90.00
_cell.angle_gamma   90.00
#
_symmetry.space_group_name_H-M   'P 1'
#
loop_
_entity.id
_entity.type
_entity.pdbx_description
1 polymer ?
#
loop_
_entity_poly.entity_id
_entity_poly.type
_entity_poly.pdbx_seq_one_letter_code
_entity_poly.pdbx_strand_id
1 'polypeptide(L)'
;MEHGVFCAFLEGSDNVIGYYALQLGSDSVSELSETNKDKYIRNYTAFPAVNLSFLAVDTNYQRQALGSHLLMDVFSKVTAITAHAGLLLIPFTQGHAKYSGTILSLPLEPRG
;
A
#
# COMPACT_ATOMS: atom_id res chain seq x y z
N MET A 1 -13.04 -0.17 -11.39
CA MET A 1 -11.77 -0.59 -10.80
C MET A 1 -12.09 -1.63 -9.74
N GLU A 2 -11.40 -2.76 -9.75
CA GLU A 2 -11.64 -3.85 -8.81
C GLU A 2 -10.79 -3.63 -7.55
N HIS A 3 -11.39 -3.86 -6.38
CA HIS A 3 -10.69 -3.80 -5.10
C HIS A 3 -10.38 -5.22 -4.63
N GLY A 4 -9.11 -5.48 -4.32
CA GLY A 4 -8.72 -6.68 -3.59
C GLY A 4 -9.02 -6.46 -2.10
N VAL A 5 -10.09 -7.09 -1.60
CA VAL A 5 -10.47 -7.03 -0.18
C VAL A 5 -9.91 -8.26 0.53
N PHE A 6 -9.25 -8.02 1.65
CA PHE A 6 -8.65 -9.06 2.49
C PHE A 6 -9.17 -8.92 3.91
N CYS A 7 -9.61 -10.05 4.48
CA CYS A 7 -10.22 -10.11 5.81
C CYS A 7 -9.38 -11.01 6.71
N ALA A 8 -9.24 -10.61 7.98
CA ALA A 8 -8.69 -11.44 9.03
C ALA A 8 -9.83 -12.06 9.85
N PHE A 9 -9.64 -13.33 10.16
CA PHE A 9 -10.56 -14.16 10.93
C PHE A 9 -9.78 -14.83 12.06
N LEU A 10 -10.48 -15.20 13.14
CA LEU A 10 -9.94 -16.13 14.12
C LEU A 10 -10.05 -17.55 13.58
N GLU A 11 -9.10 -18.41 13.98
CA GLU A 11 -9.15 -19.82 13.63
C GLU A 11 -10.47 -20.44 14.11
N GLY A 12 -11.22 -21.04 13.18
CA GLY A 12 -12.53 -21.66 13.46
C GLY A 12 -13.70 -20.68 13.62
N SER A 13 -13.54 -19.40 13.26
CA SER A 13 -14.61 -18.39 13.28
C SER A 13 -14.77 -17.70 11.94
N ASP A 14 -16.01 -17.52 11.50
CA ASP A 14 -16.35 -16.68 10.34
C ASP A 14 -16.44 -15.19 10.68
N ASN A 15 -16.12 -14.81 11.93
CA ASN A 15 -16.18 -13.42 12.35
C ASN A 15 -14.97 -12.63 11.83
N VAL A 16 -15.23 -11.58 11.06
CA VAL A 16 -14.19 -10.67 10.56
C VAL A 16 -13.73 -9.77 11.69
N ILE A 17 -12.47 -9.94 12.12
CA ILE A 17 -11.86 -9.15 13.21
C ILE A 17 -11.03 -7.97 12.69
N GLY A 18 -10.81 -7.90 11.38
CA GLY A 18 -10.17 -6.79 10.71
C GLY A 18 -10.15 -7.00 9.20
N TYR A 19 -10.01 -5.92 8.45
CA TYR A 19 -9.94 -5.99 6.99
C TYR A 19 -9.08 -4.85 6.42
N TYR A 20 -8.62 -5.07 5.19
CA TYR A 20 -8.06 -4.01 4.37
C TYR A 20 -8.46 -4.19 2.90
N ALA A 21 -8.39 -3.09 2.15
CA ALA A 21 -8.68 -3.10 0.73
C ALA A 21 -7.53 -2.44 -0.04
N LEU A 22 -7.04 -3.16 -1.05
CA LEU A 22 -6.05 -2.67 -2.00
C LEU A 22 -6.71 -2.39 -3.35
N GLN A 23 -6.33 -1.30 -3.97
CA GLN A 23 -6.75 -0.93 -5.30
C GLN A 23 -5.53 -0.69 -6.17
N LEU A 24 -5.48 -1.33 -7.33
CA LEU A 24 -4.49 -0.99 -8.35
C LEU A 24 -4.98 0.25 -9.12
N GLY A 25 -4.11 1.23 -9.25
CA GLY A 25 -4.41 2.47 -9.94
C GLY A 25 -3.17 3.09 -10.56
N SER A 26 -3.32 4.34 -10.99
CA SER A 26 -2.22 5.18 -11.39
C SER A 26 -2.34 6.50 -10.65
N ASP A 27 -1.23 7.01 -10.13
CA ASP A 27 -1.20 8.29 -9.44
C ASP A 27 -0.30 9.30 -10.17
N SER A 28 -0.52 10.59 -9.93
CA SER A 28 0.20 11.67 -10.59
C SER A 28 1.52 11.97 -9.89
N VAL A 29 2.54 12.19 -10.72
CA VAL A 29 3.88 12.58 -10.28
C VAL A 29 3.90 13.95 -9.60
N SER A 30 2.90 14.78 -9.91
CA SER A 30 2.70 16.10 -9.29
C SER A 30 2.49 16.03 -7.78
N GLU A 31 1.96 14.91 -7.27
CA GLU A 31 1.67 14.72 -5.84
C GLU A 31 2.86 14.21 -5.01
N LEU A 32 3.95 13.79 -5.68
CA LEU A 32 5.18 13.37 -5.01
C LEU A 32 5.95 14.58 -4.45
N SER A 33 6.56 14.42 -3.29
CA SER A 33 7.46 15.43 -2.72
C SER A 33 8.69 15.64 -3.60
N GLU A 34 9.22 16.87 -3.66
CA GLU A 34 10.38 17.25 -4.49
C GLU A 34 11.59 16.31 -4.31
N THR A 35 11.82 15.81 -3.08
CA THR A 35 12.89 14.86 -2.74
C THR A 35 12.83 13.54 -3.53
N ASN A 36 11.65 13.18 -4.01
CA ASN A 36 11.35 11.92 -4.70
C ASN A 36 11.23 12.07 -6.22
N LYS A 37 11.10 13.31 -6.73
CA LYS A 37 10.94 13.59 -8.17
C LYS A 37 12.20 13.34 -8.97
N ASP A 38 13.37 13.50 -8.35
CA ASP A 38 14.65 13.56 -9.06
C ASP A 38 15.23 12.21 -9.49
N LYS A 39 14.76 11.10 -8.90
CA LYS A 39 15.42 9.79 -9.09
C LYS A 39 14.87 8.93 -10.23
N TYR A 40 13.60 9.07 -10.63
CA TYR A 40 13.00 8.17 -11.64
C TYR A 40 11.90 8.78 -12.54
N ILE A 41 11.42 10.01 -12.30
CA ILE A 41 10.05 10.37 -12.72
C ILE A 41 9.94 11.74 -13.44
N ARG A 42 11.05 12.34 -13.88
CA ARG A 42 11.01 13.66 -14.57
C ARG A 42 10.16 13.70 -15.85
N ASN A 43 9.91 12.56 -16.51
CA ASN A 43 9.20 12.50 -17.79
C ASN A 43 7.86 11.73 -17.77
N TYR A 44 7.43 11.20 -16.62
CA TYR A 44 6.16 10.48 -16.53
C TYR A 44 5.08 11.38 -15.93
N THR A 45 3.89 11.40 -16.53
CA THR A 45 2.73 12.16 -16.00
C THR A 45 2.01 11.37 -14.90
N ALA A 46 2.06 10.05 -14.98
CA ALA A 46 1.47 9.12 -14.03
C ALA A 46 2.37 7.89 -13.85
N PHE A 47 2.31 7.27 -12.67
CA PHE A 47 2.98 6.02 -12.36
C PHE A 47 1.95 5.01 -11.85
N PRO A 48 2.15 3.71 -12.11
CA PRO A 48 1.26 2.70 -11.58
C PRO A 48 1.49 2.58 -10.06
N ALA A 49 0.38 2.55 -9.32
CA ALA A 49 0.38 2.60 -7.86
C ALA A 49 -0.59 1.58 -7.27
N VAL A 50 -0.25 1.08 -6.08
CA VAL A 50 -1.18 0.33 -5.23
C VAL A 50 -1.66 1.26 -4.13
N ASN A 51 -2.95 1.49 -4.07
CA ASN A 51 -3.61 2.34 -3.08
C ASN A 51 -4.20 1.48 -1.98
N LEU A 52 -3.82 1.75 -0.73
CA LEU A 52 -4.50 1.21 0.44
C LEU A 52 -5.76 2.04 0.72
N SER A 53 -6.92 1.55 0.29
CA SER A 53 -8.19 2.30 0.40
C SER A 53 -8.77 2.27 1.81
N PHE A 54 -8.68 1.13 2.48
CA PHE A 54 -9.22 0.93 3.82
C PHE A 54 -8.29 0.03 4.62
N LEU A 55 -8.16 0.32 5.91
CA LEU A 55 -7.56 -0.55 6.92
C LEU A 55 -8.34 -0.36 8.21
N ALA A 56 -8.99 -1.41 8.70
CA ALA A 56 -9.79 -1.35 9.90
C ALA A 56 -9.63 -2.61 10.74
N VAL A 57 -9.75 -2.43 12.05
CA VAL A 57 -9.72 -3.49 13.06
C VAL A 57 -10.95 -3.33 13.93
N ASP A 58 -11.65 -4.44 14.18
CA ASP A 58 -12.79 -4.48 15.07
C ASP A 58 -12.42 -3.92 16.46
N THR A 59 -13.29 -3.09 17.04
CA THR A 59 -13.03 -2.37 18.29
C THR A 59 -12.67 -3.29 19.46
N ASN A 60 -13.20 -4.51 19.49
CA ASN A 60 -12.92 -5.49 20.53
C ASN A 60 -11.53 -6.13 20.39
N TYR A 61 -10.92 -6.01 19.20
CA TYR A 61 -9.63 -6.60 18.84
C TYR A 61 -8.55 -5.52 18.58
N GLN A 62 -8.86 -4.25 18.86
CA GLN A 62 -7.88 -3.16 18.79
C GLN A 62 -6.82 -3.26 19.88
N ARG A 63 -5.68 -2.58 19.67
CA ARG A 63 -4.52 -2.54 20.58
C ARG A 63 -3.85 -3.91 20.85
N GLN A 64 -4.19 -4.93 20.08
CA GLN A 64 -3.59 -6.28 20.14
C GLN A 64 -2.62 -6.52 18.97
N ALA A 65 -1.97 -5.45 18.47
CA ALA A 65 -1.08 -5.48 17.29
C ALA A 65 -1.70 -5.96 15.96
N LEU A 66 -3.00 -6.30 15.93
CA LEU A 66 -3.68 -6.80 14.72
C LEU A 66 -3.55 -5.83 13.53
N GLY A 67 -3.67 -4.53 13.76
CA GLY A 67 -3.48 -3.52 12.70
C GLY A 67 -2.07 -3.55 12.11
N SER A 68 -1.05 -3.78 12.92
CA SER A 68 0.34 -3.93 12.46
C SER A 68 0.53 -5.20 11.66
N HIS A 69 -0.11 -6.31 12.06
CA HIS A 69 -0.09 -7.57 11.30
C HIS A 69 -0.76 -7.43 9.93
N LEU A 70 -1.92 -6.76 9.87
CA LEU A 70 -2.59 -6.45 8.60
C LEU A 70 -1.70 -5.58 7.71
N LEU A 71 -1.03 -4.57 8.28
CA LEU A 71 -0.11 -3.71 7.53
C LEU A 71 1.12 -4.46 7.00
N MET A 72 1.67 -5.39 7.79
CA MET A 72 2.75 -6.26 7.35
C MET A 72 2.33 -7.17 6.19
N ASP A 73 1.11 -7.72 6.24
CA ASP A 73 0.56 -8.50 5.13
C ASP A 73 0.37 -7.64 3.86
N VAL A 74 -0.08 -6.39 4.01
CA VAL A 74 -0.13 -5.42 2.90
C VAL A 74 1.25 -5.24 2.28
N PHE A 75 2.29 -4.96 3.07
CA PHE A 75 3.64 -4.79 2.53
C PHE A 75 4.17 -6.04 1.85
N SER A 76 3.90 -7.22 2.40
CA SER A 76 4.27 -8.51 1.80
C SER A 76 3.63 -8.69 0.42
N LYS A 77 2.31 -8.45 0.31
CA LYS A 77 1.59 -8.54 -0.96
C LYS A 77 2.08 -7.52 -1.97
N VAL A 78 2.25 -6.27 -1.55
CA VAL A 78 2.74 -5.22 -2.45
C VAL A 78 4.14 -5.53 -2.95
N THR A 79 5.03 -6.04 -2.09
CA THR A 79 6.39 -6.46 -2.48
C THR A 79 6.37 -7.59 -3.52
N ALA A 80 5.43 -8.54 -3.41
CA ALA A 80 5.28 -9.59 -4.41
C ALA A 80 4.84 -9.03 -5.78
N ILE A 81 3.95 -8.03 -5.78
CA ILE A 81 3.49 -7.36 -7.01
C ILE A 81 4.61 -6.49 -7.60
N THR A 82 5.39 -5.78 -6.76
CA THR A 82 6.48 -4.91 -7.23
C THR A 82 7.61 -5.69 -7.90
N ALA A 83 7.82 -6.96 -7.54
CA ALA A 83 8.77 -7.84 -8.20
C ALA A 83 8.43 -8.12 -9.68
N HIS A 84 7.18 -7.91 -10.09
CA HIS A 84 6.69 -8.16 -11.45
C HIS A 84 6.40 -6.88 -12.22
N ALA A 85 6.09 -5.78 -11.53
CA ALA A 85 5.85 -4.46 -12.12
C ALA A 85 6.38 -3.38 -11.19
N GLY A 86 7.16 -2.42 -11.69
CA GLY A 86 7.68 -1.30 -10.89
C GLY A 86 6.55 -0.39 -10.38
N LEU A 87 5.98 -0.74 -9.23
CA LEU A 87 4.82 -0.10 -8.60
C LEU A 87 5.23 0.67 -7.34
N LEU A 88 4.51 1.74 -7.05
CA LEU A 88 4.65 2.48 -5.80
C LEU A 88 3.46 2.21 -4.87
N LEU A 89 3.72 1.99 -3.59
CA LEU A 89 2.68 1.89 -2.56
C LEU A 89 2.32 3.28 -2.06
N ILE A 90 1.03 3.60 -2.07
CA ILE A 90 0.52 4.86 -1.52
C ILE A 90 -0.23 4.54 -0.21
N PRO A 91 0.28 5.00 0.94
CA PRO A 91 -0.39 4.79 2.22
C PRO A 91 -1.70 5.59 2.28
N PHE A 92 -2.68 5.03 2.98
CA PHE A 92 -3.96 5.68 3.24
C PHE A 92 -3.76 7.01 3.97
N THR A 93 -4.35 8.09 3.45
CA THR A 93 -4.33 9.43 4.05
C THR A 93 -5.71 9.76 4.60
N GLN A 94 -5.78 10.07 5.89
CA GLN A 94 -6.92 10.70 6.53
C GLN A 94 -6.48 12.09 7.01
N GLY A 95 -7.02 13.13 6.37
CA GLY A 95 -6.99 14.52 6.84
C GLY A 95 -5.60 15.15 7.02
N HIS A 96 -5.24 16.08 6.12
CA HIS A 96 -4.22 17.13 6.35
C HIS A 96 -2.79 16.69 6.75
N ALA A 97 -2.28 15.56 6.25
CA ALA A 97 -0.85 15.23 6.37
C ALA A 97 -0.19 15.21 4.99
N LYS A 98 0.77 16.13 4.79
CA LYS A 98 1.60 16.21 3.57
C LYS A 98 2.38 14.90 3.38
N TYR A 99 2.41 14.45 2.13
CA TYR A 99 3.13 13.26 1.65
C TYR A 99 4.57 13.20 2.17
N SER A 100 4.85 12.20 3.00
CA SER A 100 6.19 11.63 3.18
C SER A 100 6.13 10.17 2.77
N GLY A 101 5.83 9.92 1.50
CA GLY A 101 5.94 8.59 0.92
C GLY A 101 7.40 8.17 0.92
N THR A 102 7.76 7.19 1.74
CA THR A 102 9.00 6.45 1.57
C THR A 102 8.85 5.67 0.28
N ILE A 103 9.57 6.07 -0.77
CA ILE A 103 9.77 5.21 -1.91
C ILE A 103 10.54 4.00 -1.38
N LEU A 104 9.86 2.86 -1.22
CA LEU A 104 10.51 1.56 -1.14
C LEU A 104 11.10 1.30 -2.53
N SER A 105 12.23 1.95 -2.81
CA SER A 105 13.08 1.67 -3.95
C SER A 105 13.75 0.34 -3.63
N LEU A 106 13.03 -0.77 -3.79
CA LEU A 106 13.71 -2.05 -3.83
C LEU A 106 14.55 -2.06 -5.12
N PRO A 107 15.84 -2.39 -5.04
CA PRO A 107 16.70 -2.43 -6.21
C PRO A 107 16.06 -3.38 -7.22
N LEU A 108 15.59 -2.83 -8.34
CA LEU A 108 15.32 -3.64 -9.51
C LEU A 108 16.68 -4.16 -9.96
N GLU A 109 17.01 -5.41 -9.59
CA GLU A 109 18.17 -6.07 -10.15
C GLU A 109 18.01 -6.08 -11.68
N PRO A 110 19.01 -5.60 -12.43
CA PRO A 110 18.98 -5.71 -13.87
C PRO A 110 19.03 -7.20 -14.21
N ARG A 111 17.93 -7.74 -14.71
CA ARG A 111 17.95 -9.05 -15.37
C ARG A 111 18.83 -8.89 -16.62
N GLY A 112 19.99 -9.53 -16.58
CA GLY A 112 20.89 -9.70 -17.73
C GLY A 112 20.30 -10.60 -18.80
#